data_AF-A0A1Z1WNX4-F1
#
_entry.id   AF-A0A1Z1WNX4-F1
#
_cell.length_a   1.000
_cell.length_b   1.000
_cell.length_c   1.000
_cell.angle_alpha   90.00
_cell.angle_beta   90.00
_cell.angle_gamma   90.00
#
_symmetry.space_group_name_H-M   'P 1'
#
loop_
_entity.id
_entity.type
_entity.pdbx_description
1 polymer ?
#
loop_
_entity_poly.entity_id
_entity_poly.type
_entity_poly.pdbx_seq_one_letter_code
_entity_poly.pdbx_strand_id
1 'polypeptide(L)'
;MRGIDSTISAITLNSVHLEGGPSPLSGNVVLAELNEVICSAEKIKIRHGNGYEHYEFIDAPVTPDAASHNDASGPLKLRWVGRTKIAE
;
A
#
# COMPACT_ATOMS: atom_id res chain seq x y z
N MET A 1 14.01 -16.50 -14.47
CA MET A 1 12.85 -15.60 -14.32
C MET A 1 12.74 -15.27 -12.85
N ARG A 2 12.91 -14.00 -12.47
CA ARG A 2 12.90 -13.57 -11.07
C ARG A 2 11.50 -13.81 -10.50
N GLY A 3 11.43 -14.66 -9.48
CA GLY A 3 10.21 -14.93 -8.74
C GLY A 3 9.66 -13.61 -8.20
N ILE A 4 8.39 -13.38 -8.47
CA ILE A 4 7.55 -12.59 -7.59
C ILE A 4 7.71 -13.20 -6.19
N ASP A 5 8.30 -12.45 -5.27
CA ASP A 5 8.28 -12.78 -3.85
C ASP A 5 6.82 -12.64 -3.38
N SER A 6 6.03 -13.67 -3.63
CA SER A 6 4.63 -13.81 -3.22
C SER A 6 4.49 -13.90 -1.69
N THR A 7 5.59 -13.79 -0.95
CA THR A 7 5.67 -13.97 0.51
C THR A 7 5.43 -12.69 1.30
N ILE A 8 5.28 -11.54 0.64
CA ILE A 8 4.45 -10.47 1.22
C ILE A 8 3.00 -10.86 0.91
N SER A 9 2.60 -12.01 1.46
CA SER A 9 1.29 -12.59 1.35
C SER A 9 0.30 -11.59 1.89
N ALA A 10 -0.27 -10.75 1.02
CA ALA A 10 -1.42 -9.90 1.30
C ALA A 10 -1.49 -9.50 2.78
N ILE A 11 -0.38 -8.97 3.33
CA ILE A 11 -0.28 -8.74 4.77
C ILE A 11 -1.40 -7.78 5.03
N THR A 12 -2.31 -8.19 5.90
CA THR A 12 -3.64 -7.73 6.27
C THR A 12 -3.83 -6.21 6.29
N LEU A 13 -3.52 -5.54 5.19
CA LEU A 13 -3.69 -4.12 4.92
C LEU A 13 -5.04 -3.97 4.24
N ASN A 14 -6.09 -4.49 4.89
CA ASN A 14 -7.43 -4.38 4.33
C ASN A 14 -7.78 -2.90 4.17
N SER A 15 -7.44 -2.06 5.15
CA SER A 15 -7.67 -0.61 5.07
C SER A 15 -6.40 0.16 5.43
N VAL A 16 -6.05 1.13 4.59
CA VAL A 16 -4.92 2.05 4.79
C VAL A 16 -5.36 3.49 4.64
N HIS A 17 -4.59 4.42 5.20
CA HIS A 17 -4.79 5.85 4.97
C HIS A 17 -3.75 6.35 3.96
N LEU A 18 -4.21 6.80 2.79
CA LEU A 18 -3.38 7.33 1.72
C LEU A 18 -3.35 8.86 1.77
N GLU A 19 -2.18 9.44 2.02
CA GLU A 19 -1.97 10.88 2.00
C GLU A 19 -1.50 11.34 0.62
N GLY A 20 -2.30 12.19 -0.03
CA GLY A 20 -2.02 12.73 -1.36
C GLY A 20 -2.35 11.77 -2.50
N GLY A 21 -1.75 12.02 -3.67
CA GLY A 21 -2.03 11.27 -4.89
C GLY A 21 -3.36 11.67 -5.55
N PRO A 22 -3.87 10.83 -6.48
CA PRO A 22 -5.14 11.12 -7.14
C PRO A 22 -6.31 10.96 -6.17
N SER A 23 -7.34 11.80 -6.33
CA SER A 23 -8.53 11.86 -5.45
C SER A 23 -9.20 10.50 -5.13
N PRO A 24 -9.34 9.54 -6.06
CA PRO A 24 -9.91 8.23 -5.72
C PRO A 24 -8.98 7.34 -4.87
N LEU A 25 -7.71 7.69 -4.72
CA LEU A 25 -6.69 6.96 -3.96
C LEU A 25 -6.10 7.84 -2.85
N SER A 26 -6.92 8.68 -2.23
CA SER A 26 -6.57 9.50 -1.06
C SER A 26 -7.57 9.27 0.07
N GLY A 27 -7.12 9.37 1.32
CA GLY A 27 -7.93 9.08 2.50
C GLY A 27 -7.94 7.60 2.89
N ASN A 28 -9.00 7.16 3.56
CA ASN A 28 -9.12 5.76 3.98
C ASN A 28 -9.54 4.90 2.77
N VAL A 29 -8.67 4.00 2.34
CA VAL A 29 -8.87 3.15 1.16
C VAL A 29 -8.76 1.69 1.56
N VAL A 30 -9.67 0.88 1.04
CA VAL A 30 -9.64 -0.57 1.21
C VAL A 30 -8.83 -1.18 0.07
N LEU A 31 -7.61 -1.66 0.33
CA LEU A 31 -6.73 -2.17 -0.73
C LEU A 31 -7.31 -3.38 -1.46
N ALA A 32 -8.14 -4.18 -0.78
CA ALA A 32 -8.81 -5.33 -1.36
C ALA A 32 -9.87 -4.98 -2.43
N GLU A 33 -10.35 -3.73 -2.46
CA GLU A 33 -11.33 -3.25 -3.46
C GLU A 33 -10.67 -2.70 -4.72
N LEU A 34 -9.33 -2.64 -4.76
CA LEU A 34 -8.58 -2.08 -5.88
C LEU A 34 -8.18 -3.17 -6.87
N ASN A 35 -8.20 -2.82 -8.16
CA ASN A 35 -7.95 -3.78 -9.26
C ASN A 35 -6.60 -4.50 -9.15
N GLU A 36 -5.53 -3.75 -8.87
CA GLU A 36 -4.19 -4.31 -8.77
C GLU A 36 -3.36 -3.48 -7.79
N VAL A 37 -2.85 -4.16 -6.77
CA VAL A 37 -2.00 -3.60 -5.73
C VAL A 37 -0.77 -4.49 -5.60
N ILE A 38 0.41 -3.88 -5.71
CA ILE A 38 1.70 -4.55 -5.53
C ILE A 38 2.33 -4.02 -4.25
N CYS A 39 2.47 -4.88 -3.25
CA CYS A 39 3.06 -4.53 -1.97
C CYS A 39 4.52 -5.00 -1.90
N SER A 40 5.37 -4.16 -1.31
CA SER A 40 6.75 -4.48 -0.93
C SER A 40 7.01 -3.96 0.49
N ALA A 41 8.12 -4.37 1.12
CA ALA A 41 8.44 -3.97 2.50
C ALA A 41 8.56 -2.44 2.67
N GLU A 42 8.91 -1.72 1.60
CA GLU A 42 9.20 -0.29 1.65
C GLU A 42 8.10 0.58 1.02
N LYS A 43 7.30 0.00 0.11
CA LYS A 43 6.33 0.74 -0.69
C LYS A 43 5.19 -0.13 -1.19
N ILE A 44 4.08 0.52 -1.52
CA ILE A 44 3.00 -0.08 -2.32
C ILE A 44 2.88 0.64 -3.66
N LYS A 45 2.39 -0.10 -4.66
CA LYS A 45 2.01 0.44 -5.96
C LYS A 45 0.56 0.08 -6.24
N ILE A 46 -0.24 1.05 -6.64
CA ILE A 46 -1.65 0.89 -6.95
C ILE A 46 -1.89 1.21 -8.42
N ARG A 47 -2.53 0.30 -9.16
CA ARG A 47 -2.89 0.54 -10.56
C ARG A 47 -3.97 1.61 -10.66
N HIS A 48 -3.70 2.65 -11.44
CA HIS A 48 -4.64 3.75 -11.67
C HIS A 48 -4.48 4.32 -13.09
N GLY A 49 -5.58 4.47 -13.83
CA GLY A 49 -5.57 4.98 -15.22
C GLY A 49 -4.68 4.12 -16.14
N ASN A 50 -3.65 4.72 -16.74
CA ASN A 50 -2.62 4.02 -17.55
C ASN A 50 -1.27 3.88 -16.83
N GLY A 51 -1.25 3.88 -15.49
CA GLY A 51 -0.03 3.74 -14.72
C GLY A 51 -0.19 3.12 -13.35
N TYR A 52 0.83 3.34 -12.52
CA TYR A 52 0.87 3.01 -11.11
C TYR A 52 1.11 4.26 -10.28
N GLU A 53 0.32 4.42 -9.23
CA GLU A 53 0.56 5.39 -8.15
C GLU A 53 1.42 4.71 -7.08
N HIS A 54 2.44 5.42 -6.60
CA HIS A 54 3.42 4.90 -5.66
C HIS A 54 3.22 5.56 -4.31
N TYR A 55 3.19 4.73 -3.26
CA TYR A 55 3.09 5.20 -1.89
C TYR A 55 4.14 4.54 -1.02
N GLU A 56 4.70 5.32 -0.09
CA GLU A 56 5.67 4.85 0.91
C GLU A 56 5.04 4.88 2.29
N PHE A 57 5.44 3.95 3.15
CA PHE A 57 4.99 3.93 4.54
C PHE A 57 5.54 5.15 5.30
N ILE A 58 4.67 5.87 6.00
CA ILE A 58 5.10 7.00 6.84
C ILE A 58 5.83 6.48 8.09
N ASP A 59 5.31 5.40 8.66
CA ASP A 59 5.88 4.67 9.78
C ASP A 59 6.20 3.24 9.33
N ALA A 60 7.35 2.70 9.73
CA ALA A 60 7.71 1.32 9.39
C ALA A 60 6.60 0.36 9.86
N PRO A 61 6.11 -0.56 9.00
CA PRO A 61 5.07 -1.49 9.41
C PRO A 61 5.59 -2.33 10.59
N VAL A 62 4.94 -2.20 11.75
CA VAL A 62 5.20 -3.08 12.88
C VAL A 62 4.92 -4.51 12.43
N THR A 63 5.95 -5.35 12.43
CA THR A 63 5.81 -6.75 12.07
C THR A 63 4.70 -7.39 12.91
N PRO A 64 3.77 -8.17 12.32
CA PRO A 64 2.64 -8.75 13.05
C PRO A 64 3.05 -9.73 14.15
N ASP A 65 4.34 -10.09 14.26
CA ASP A 65 4.88 -10.87 15.39
C ASP A 65 4.83 -10.10 16.73
N ALA A 66 4.57 -8.78 16.70
CA ALA A 66 4.38 -7.94 17.88
C ALA A 66 2.90 -7.72 18.25
N ALA A 67 1.98 -8.58 17.81
CA ALA A 67 0.58 -8.55 18.25
C ALA A 67 0.43 -9.10 19.68
N SER A 68 1.09 -8.45 20.65
CA SER A 68 0.73 -8.53 22.05
C SER A 68 0.45 -7.11 22.54
N HIS A 69 -0.84 -6.83 22.72
CA HIS A 69 -1.38 -5.75 23.53
C HIS A 69 -0.93 -4.31 23.20
N ASN A 70 -1.56 -3.69 22.19
CA ASN A 70 -2.10 -2.34 22.38
C ASN A 70 -3.02 -1.92 21.23
N ASP A 71 -4.28 -1.62 21.57
CA ASP A 71 -5.31 -0.93 20.78
C ASP A 71 -4.92 0.53 20.42
N ALA A 72 -3.73 0.75 19.84
CA ALA A 72 -3.20 2.08 19.57
C ALA A 72 -2.77 2.33 18.12
N SER A 73 -2.93 1.36 17.21
CA SER A 73 -2.50 1.54 15.82
C SER A 73 -3.70 1.84 14.93
N GLY A 74 -3.90 3.11 14.61
CA GLY A 74 -4.83 3.53 13.54
C GLY A 74 -4.49 2.89 12.18
N PRO A 75 -5.31 3.14 11.14
CA PRO A 75 -5.04 2.59 9.80
C PRO A 75 -3.64 2.95 9.34
N LEU A 76 -2.96 1.99 8.72
CA LEU A 76 -1.58 2.14 8.32
C LEU A 76 -1.46 3.29 7.31
N LYS A 77 -0.59 4.27 7.59
CA LYS A 77 -0.50 5.50 6.81
C LYS A 77 0.58 5.39 5.74
N LEU A 78 0.22 5.78 4.53
CA LEU A 78 1.14 5.85 3.41
C LEU A 78 1.05 7.20 2.71
N ARG A 79 2.19 7.73 2.28
CA ARG A 79 2.29 8.99 1.56
C ARG A 79 2.55 8.74 0.09
N TRP A 80 1.80 9.42 -0.77
CA TRP A 80 2.05 9.40 -2.21
C TRP A 80 3.41 10.02 -2.53
N VAL A 81 4.21 9.33 -3.33
CA VAL A 81 5.55 9.78 -3.71
C VAL A 81 5.74 9.95 -5.22
N GLY A 82 4.76 9.52 -6.02
CA GLY A 82 4.79 9.73 -7.46
C GLY A 82 3.99 8.72 -8.26
N ARG A 83 4.15 8.78 -9.58
CA ARG A 83 3.47 7.93 -10.54
C ARG A 83 4.44 7.42 -11.61
N THR A 84 4.24 6.19 -12.04
CA THR A 84 4.83 5.64 -13.28
C THR A 84 3.74 5.46 -14.32
N LYS A 85 3.93 5.95 -15.55
CA LYS A 85 3.04 5.66 -16.68
C LYS A 85 3.49 4.38 -17.38
N ILE A 86 2.54 3.53 -17.76
CA ILE A 86 2.76 2.43 -18.68
C ILE A 86 2.51 3.03 -20.08
N ALA A 87 3.54 3.01 -20.93
CA ALA A 87 3.40 3.46 -22.31
C ALA A 87 2.43 2.52 -23.05
N GLU A 88 1.64 3.09 -23.95
CA GLU A 88 0.78 2.37 -24.89
C GLU A 88 1.58 1.82 -26.08
#